data_AF-A0A2G3E6Z4-F1
#
_entry.id   AF-A0A2G3E6Z4-F1
#
_cell.length_a   1.000
_cell.length_b   1.000
_cell.length_c   1.000
_cell.angle_alpha   90.00
_cell.angle_beta   90.00
_cell.angle_gamma   90.00
#
_symmetry.space_group_name_H-M   'P 1'
#
loop_
_entity.id
_entity.type
_entity.pdbx_description
1 polymer ?
#
loop_
_entity_poly.entity_id
_entity_poly.type
_entity_poly.pdbx_seq_one_letter_code
_entity_poly.pdbx_strand_id
1 'polypeptide(L)'
;MDIENTKDLRTWIDRGIVSDDEVVYIDIIIKAFSEYMTAVDPEYQYNKTFLKDFIPAFILSNKMLNTKKVFLDKLIDSLQEYKENLRIEIDNAWVYEQKGGEDRVVLSNVFSKSKVNSGKIYYQIKYAGACSFVLAGNIKIEELEKGIDNKIEEVVDLFLDRFSENDEK
;
A
#
# COMPACT_ATOMS: atom_id res chain seq x y z
N MET A 1 -15.28 -16.44 -7.71
CA MET A 1 -14.94 -15.28 -8.56
C MET A 1 -13.70 -14.71 -7.94
N ASP A 2 -12.55 -14.92 -8.55
CA ASP A 2 -11.30 -14.34 -8.06
C ASP A 2 -11.41 -12.83 -8.21
N ILE A 3 -11.53 -12.14 -7.08
CA ILE A 3 -11.56 -10.68 -7.04
C ILE A 3 -10.13 -10.25 -7.36
N GLU A 4 -9.81 -10.09 -8.64
CA GLU A 4 -8.59 -9.38 -9.05
C GLU A 4 -8.84 -7.90 -8.81
N ASN A 5 -7.98 -7.24 -8.03
CA ASN A 5 -7.91 -5.80 -8.07
C ASN A 5 -7.56 -5.43 -9.51
N THR A 6 -8.45 -4.72 -10.20
CA THR A 6 -8.21 -4.38 -11.60
C THR A 6 -6.95 -3.52 -11.69
N LYS A 7 -6.21 -3.67 -12.78
CA LYS A 7 -5.03 -2.84 -13.08
C LYS A 7 -5.33 -1.36 -12.87
N ASP A 8 -6.57 -0.94 -13.08
CA ASP A 8 -7.05 0.43 -12.92
C ASP A 8 -6.90 0.98 -11.50
N LEU A 9 -7.25 0.21 -10.45
CA LEU A 9 -7.10 0.67 -9.06
C LEU A 9 -5.63 0.93 -8.73
N ARG A 10 -4.76 -0.01 -9.14
CA ARG A 10 -3.31 0.15 -8.96
C ARG A 10 -2.79 1.34 -9.76
N THR A 11 -3.14 1.45 -11.04
CA THR A 11 -2.75 2.59 -11.89
C THR A 11 -3.24 3.91 -11.31
N TRP A 12 -4.42 3.93 -10.69
CA TRP A 12 -4.93 5.11 -10.00
C TRP A 12 -4.07 5.50 -8.79
N ILE A 13 -3.74 4.55 -7.92
CA ILE A 13 -2.88 4.81 -6.74
C ILE A 13 -1.47 5.23 -7.19
N ASP A 14 -0.96 4.62 -8.26
CA ASP A 14 0.37 4.91 -8.84
C ASP A 14 0.47 6.32 -9.43
N ARG A 15 -0.66 6.95 -9.82
CA ARG A 15 -0.70 8.34 -10.29
C ARG A 15 -0.45 9.37 -9.18
N GLY A 16 -0.35 8.93 -7.92
CA GLY A 16 0.16 9.76 -6.83
C GLY A 16 -0.92 10.34 -5.92
N ILE A 17 -0.57 11.48 -5.31
CA ILE A 17 -1.37 12.16 -4.29
C ILE A 17 -2.57 12.82 -4.97
N VAL A 18 -3.77 12.45 -4.52
CA VAL A 18 -5.01 13.13 -4.93
C VAL A 18 -5.06 14.47 -4.21
N SER A 19 -4.97 15.55 -4.99
CA SER A 19 -5.16 16.93 -4.54
C SER A 19 -6.57 17.16 -4.02
N ASP A 20 -6.79 18.23 -3.25
CA ASP A 20 -8.12 18.55 -2.73
C ASP A 20 -9.14 18.83 -3.85
N ASP A 21 -8.70 19.45 -4.95
CA ASP A 21 -9.52 19.67 -6.14
C ASP A 21 -9.91 18.33 -6.81
N GLU A 22 -8.98 17.37 -6.88
CA GLU A 22 -9.28 16.03 -7.40
C GLU A 22 -10.20 15.25 -6.46
N VAL A 23 -10.09 15.42 -5.14
CA VAL A 23 -11.03 14.83 -4.18
C VAL A 23 -12.46 15.30 -4.48
N VAL A 24 -12.65 16.60 -4.66
CA VAL A 24 -13.96 17.18 -5.00
C VAL A 24 -14.44 16.65 -6.34
N TYR A 25 -13.56 16.56 -7.34
CA TYR A 25 -13.91 16.06 -8.66
C TYR A 25 -14.31 14.57 -8.66
N ILE A 26 -13.59 13.72 -7.93
CA ILE A 26 -13.92 12.29 -7.75
C ILE A 26 -15.30 12.15 -7.09
N ASP A 27 -15.55 12.92 -6.03
CA ASP A 27 -16.83 12.92 -5.34
C ASP A 27 -17.98 13.31 -6.29
N ILE A 28 -17.79 14.36 -7.10
CA ILE A 28 -18.77 14.76 -8.13
C ILE A 28 -18.99 13.66 -9.16
N ILE A 29 -17.94 13.04 -9.69
CA ILE A 29 -18.05 11.98 -10.70
C ILE A 29 -18.81 10.77 -10.14
N ILE A 30 -18.45 10.29 -8.95
CA ILE A 30 -19.10 9.10 -8.36
C ILE A 30 -20.57 9.40 -8.05
N LYS A 31 -20.86 10.61 -7.53
CA LYS A 31 -22.23 11.07 -7.32
C LYS A 31 -23.00 11.06 -8.63
N ALA A 32 -22.49 11.73 -9.67
CA ALA A 32 -23.13 11.83 -10.98
C ALA A 32 -23.37 10.45 -11.62
N PHE A 33 -22.40 9.54 -11.54
CA PHE A 33 -22.53 8.17 -12.04
C PHE A 33 -23.63 7.39 -11.29
N SER A 34 -23.68 7.49 -9.97
CA SER A 34 -24.74 6.88 -9.15
C SER A 34 -26.13 7.44 -9.52
N GLU A 35 -26.23 8.74 -9.80
CA GLU A 35 -27.48 9.37 -10.23
C GLU A 35 -27.92 8.88 -11.62
N TYR A 36 -26.98 8.78 -12.55
CA TYR A 36 -27.20 8.24 -13.89
C TYR A 36 -27.72 6.81 -13.84
N MET A 37 -27.05 5.92 -13.08
CA MET A 37 -27.48 4.51 -12.94
C MET A 37 -28.93 4.39 -12.45
N THR A 38 -29.30 5.19 -11.44
CA THR A 38 -30.69 5.23 -10.94
C THR A 38 -31.68 5.77 -11.97
N ALA A 39 -31.24 6.71 -12.82
CA ALA A 39 -32.10 7.31 -13.85
C ALA A 39 -32.33 6.39 -15.06
N VAL A 40 -31.35 5.53 -15.40
CA VAL A 40 -31.43 4.64 -16.56
C VAL A 40 -31.90 3.22 -16.23
N ASP A 41 -31.75 2.81 -14.96
CA ASP A 41 -32.20 1.50 -14.46
C ASP A 41 -32.95 1.68 -13.13
N PRO A 42 -34.30 1.77 -13.17
CA PRO A 42 -35.12 1.90 -11.98
C PRO A 42 -35.05 0.68 -11.04
N GLU A 43 -34.57 -0.48 -11.53
CA GLU A 43 -34.40 -1.70 -10.74
C GLU A 43 -33.04 -1.79 -10.07
N TYR A 44 -32.12 -0.84 -10.32
CA TYR A 44 -30.80 -0.78 -9.71
C TYR A 44 -30.92 -0.63 -8.17
N GLN A 45 -30.75 -1.74 -7.45
CA GLN A 45 -30.98 -1.83 -6.01
C GLN A 45 -29.95 -1.10 -5.15
N TYR A 46 -28.78 -0.78 -5.71
CA TYR A 46 -27.79 0.06 -5.05
C TYR A 46 -28.24 1.51 -5.18
N ASN A 47 -29.06 1.93 -4.21
CA ASN A 47 -29.65 3.25 -4.21
C ASN A 47 -28.60 4.36 -4.35
N LYS A 48 -29.07 5.54 -4.77
CA LYS A 48 -28.29 6.78 -4.93
C LYS A 48 -27.34 7.10 -3.76
N THR A 49 -27.66 6.59 -2.57
CA THR A 49 -26.95 6.81 -1.30
C THR A 49 -25.79 5.82 -1.10
N PHE A 50 -25.94 4.57 -1.52
CA PHE A 50 -25.00 3.50 -1.22
C PHE A 50 -23.59 3.81 -1.70
N LEU A 51 -23.41 4.12 -2.99
CA LEU A 51 -22.09 4.46 -3.53
C LEU A 51 -21.49 5.72 -2.90
N LYS A 52 -22.35 6.70 -2.54
CA LYS A 52 -21.92 7.96 -1.93
C LYS A 52 -21.30 7.73 -0.55
N ASP A 53 -21.81 6.75 0.21
CA ASP A 53 -21.30 6.43 1.54
C ASP A 53 -19.89 5.79 1.52
N PHE A 54 -19.47 5.20 0.38
CA PHE A 54 -18.13 4.66 0.22
C PHE A 54 -17.09 5.69 -0.20
N ILE A 55 -17.50 6.87 -0.70
CA ILE A 55 -16.58 7.90 -1.22
C ILE A 55 -15.54 8.32 -0.17
N PRO A 56 -15.92 8.70 1.07
CA PRO A 56 -14.93 9.13 2.06
C PRO A 56 -13.94 8.01 2.43
N ALA A 57 -14.45 6.78 2.53
CA ALA A 57 -13.62 5.61 2.82
C ALA A 57 -12.64 5.30 1.68
N PHE A 58 -13.08 5.44 0.43
CA PHE A 58 -12.25 5.25 -0.76
C PHE A 58 -11.11 6.28 -0.79
N ILE A 59 -11.43 7.56 -0.60
CA ILE A 59 -10.42 8.64 -0.58
C ILE A 59 -9.39 8.40 0.53
N LEU A 60 -9.84 8.05 1.74
CA LEU A 60 -8.95 7.75 2.86
C LEU A 60 -8.04 6.55 2.54
N SER A 61 -8.59 5.46 2.03
CA SER A 61 -7.81 4.28 1.65
C SER A 61 -6.79 4.60 0.55
N ASN A 62 -7.16 5.42 -0.43
CA ASN A 62 -6.23 5.84 -1.48
C ASN A 62 -5.05 6.63 -0.91
N LYS A 63 -5.31 7.61 -0.04
CA LYS A 63 -4.25 8.39 0.65
C LYS A 63 -3.32 7.47 1.45
N MET A 64 -3.90 6.57 2.25
CA MET A 64 -3.12 5.65 3.10
C MET A 64 -2.31 4.64 2.29
N LEU A 65 -2.87 4.07 1.22
CA LEU A 65 -2.16 3.17 0.32
C LEU A 65 -0.98 3.89 -0.34
N ASN A 66 -1.15 5.15 -0.75
CA ASN A 66 -0.07 5.94 -1.34
C ASN A 66 1.07 6.19 -0.33
N THR A 67 0.76 6.67 0.89
CA THR A 67 1.77 6.86 1.95
C THR A 67 2.56 5.59 2.24
N LYS A 68 1.86 4.45 2.31
CA LYS A 68 2.47 3.13 2.58
C LYS A 68 3.32 2.63 1.42
N LYS A 69 2.95 2.98 0.20
CA LYS A 69 3.74 2.70 -1.00
C LYS A 69 5.03 3.53 -0.99
N VAL A 70 4.96 4.83 -0.69
CA VAL A 70 6.16 5.69 -0.60
C VAL A 70 7.16 5.15 0.42
N PHE A 71 6.66 4.68 1.58
CA PHE A 71 7.51 4.01 2.57
C PHE A 71 8.15 2.74 2.00
N LEU A 72 7.38 1.88 1.33
CA LEU A 72 7.91 0.67 0.71
C LEU A 72 8.97 0.99 -0.35
N ASP A 73 8.70 1.93 -1.26
CA ASP A 73 9.61 2.29 -2.34
C ASP A 73 10.96 2.78 -1.78
N LYS A 74 10.93 3.67 -0.76
CA LYS A 74 12.15 4.12 -0.06
C LYS A 74 12.89 2.98 0.63
N LEU A 75 12.17 2.05 1.25
CA LEU A 75 12.78 0.92 1.96
C LEU A 75 13.46 -0.04 0.97
N ILE A 76 12.86 -0.27 -0.20
CA ILE A 76 13.47 -1.04 -1.28
C ILE A 76 14.75 -0.34 -1.76
N ASP A 77 14.69 0.98 -1.96
CA ASP A 77 15.85 1.76 -2.40
C ASP A 77 17.01 1.71 -1.40
N SER A 78 16.73 1.74 -0.10
CA SER A 78 17.76 1.60 0.93
C SER A 78 18.32 0.18 1.09
N LEU A 79 17.61 -0.84 0.60
CA LEU A 79 18.01 -2.25 0.68
C LEU A 79 18.38 -2.85 -0.70
N GLN A 80 18.75 -2.00 -1.68
CA GLN A 80 19.01 -2.43 -3.06
C GLN A 80 20.10 -3.51 -3.17
N GLU A 81 21.10 -3.52 -2.29
CA GLU A 81 22.17 -4.54 -2.29
C GLU A 81 21.65 -5.95 -1.95
N TYR A 82 20.51 -6.05 -1.26
CA TYR A 82 19.93 -7.32 -0.79
C TYR A 82 18.75 -7.79 -1.63
N LYS A 83 18.38 -7.02 -2.65
CA LYS A 83 17.09 -7.11 -3.33
C LYS A 83 16.77 -8.47 -3.94
N GLU A 84 17.81 -9.22 -4.36
CA GLU A 84 17.63 -10.53 -5.02
C GLU A 84 16.98 -11.58 -4.12
N ASN A 85 17.18 -11.44 -2.81
CA ASN A 85 16.70 -12.39 -1.81
C ASN A 85 15.65 -11.77 -0.89
N LEU A 86 15.13 -10.60 -1.26
CA LEU A 86 14.29 -9.76 -0.41
C LEU A 86 12.81 -9.86 -0.81
N ARG A 87 11.95 -10.05 0.20
CA ARG A 87 10.50 -9.89 0.07
C ARG A 87 9.99 -8.99 1.18
N ILE A 88 9.41 -7.85 0.81
CA ILE A 88 8.85 -6.89 1.77
C ILE A 88 7.33 -6.89 1.64
N GLU A 89 6.61 -6.91 2.74
CA GLU A 89 5.17 -6.85 2.80
C GLU A 89 4.73 -5.73 3.75
N ILE A 90 3.87 -4.84 3.28
CA ILE A 90 3.28 -3.75 4.06
C ILE A 90 1.77 -3.98 4.18
N ASP A 91 1.28 -4.17 5.41
CA ASP A 91 -0.13 -4.36 5.77
C ASP A 91 -0.86 -5.49 5.06
N ASN A 92 -0.12 -6.40 4.44
CA ASN A 92 -0.61 -7.40 3.50
C ASN A 92 -1.30 -6.77 2.27
N ALA A 93 -1.03 -5.48 2.03
CA ALA A 93 -1.56 -4.69 0.92
C ALA A 93 -0.49 -4.50 -0.15
N TRP A 94 0.69 -3.99 0.20
CA TRP A 94 1.79 -3.87 -0.74
C TRP A 94 2.78 -5.00 -0.54
N VAL A 95 3.21 -5.59 -1.64
CA VAL A 95 4.24 -6.63 -1.66
C VAL A 95 5.31 -6.22 -2.66
N TYR A 96 6.55 -6.27 -2.21
CA TYR A 96 7.73 -6.28 -3.05
C TYR A 96 8.34 -7.67 -3.05
N GLU A 97 8.65 -8.18 -4.23
CA GLU A 97 9.47 -9.35 -4.44
C GLU A 97 10.24 -9.19 -5.75
N GLN A 98 11.46 -9.70 -5.81
CA GLN A 98 12.13 -9.88 -7.09
C GLN A 98 11.62 -11.17 -7.73
N LYS A 99 11.09 -11.10 -8.97
CA LYS A 99 10.58 -12.26 -9.68
C LYS A 99 11.13 -12.29 -11.10
N GLY A 100 11.94 -13.30 -11.41
CA GLY A 100 12.52 -13.47 -12.74
C GLY A 100 13.53 -12.37 -13.13
N GLY A 101 14.22 -11.78 -12.14
CA GLY A 101 15.20 -10.71 -12.35
C GLY A 101 14.59 -9.29 -12.41
N GLU A 102 13.26 -9.15 -12.31
CA GLU A 102 12.58 -7.86 -12.29
C GLU A 102 12.06 -7.50 -10.89
N ASP A 103 12.24 -6.24 -10.52
CA ASP A 103 11.70 -5.66 -9.29
C ASP A 103 10.18 -5.49 -9.42
N ARG A 104 9.43 -6.20 -8.57
CA ARG A 104 7.97 -6.22 -8.67
C ARG A 104 7.32 -5.73 -7.38
N VAL A 105 6.91 -4.47 -7.38
CA VAL A 105 5.94 -3.95 -6.40
C VAL A 105 4.53 -4.28 -6.87
N VAL A 106 3.68 -4.84 -6.00
CA VAL A 106 2.31 -5.25 -6.33
C VAL A 106 1.36 -4.88 -5.20
N LEU A 107 0.20 -4.31 -5.56
CA LEU A 107 -0.94 -4.21 -4.67
C LEU A 107 -1.66 -5.56 -4.64
N SER A 108 -1.74 -6.18 -3.47
CA SER A 108 -2.47 -7.42 -3.24
C SER A 108 -3.91 -7.28 -3.69
N ASN A 109 -4.46 -8.33 -4.32
CA ASN A 109 -5.86 -8.42 -4.73
C ASN A 109 -6.83 -8.32 -3.55
N VAL A 110 -6.40 -8.77 -2.37
CA VAL A 110 -7.21 -8.73 -1.16
C VAL A 110 -6.35 -8.13 -0.06
N PHE A 111 -6.83 -7.01 0.50
CA PHE A 111 -6.22 -6.36 1.64
C PHE A 111 -7.28 -5.93 2.64
N SER A 112 -6.87 -5.80 3.91
CA SER A 112 -7.78 -5.39 4.97
C SER A 112 -7.90 -3.87 5.01
N LYS A 113 -9.12 -3.35 4.79
CA LYS A 113 -9.44 -1.92 4.97
C LYS A 113 -9.04 -1.42 6.36
N SER A 114 -9.23 -2.21 7.42
CA SER A 114 -8.90 -1.78 8.78
C SER A 114 -7.39 -1.67 9.02
N LYS A 115 -6.59 -2.54 8.39
CA LYS A 115 -5.11 -2.43 8.43
C LYS A 115 -4.63 -1.25 7.58
N VAL A 116 -5.09 -1.15 6.34
CA VAL A 116 -4.70 -0.08 5.40
C VAL A 116 -5.05 1.29 5.97
N ASN A 117 -6.23 1.45 6.56
CA ASN A 117 -6.65 2.73 7.13
C ASN A 117 -6.20 2.91 8.58
N SER A 118 -5.41 1.99 9.14
CA SER A 118 -4.84 2.19 10.47
C SER A 118 -3.80 3.31 10.41
N GLY A 119 -3.68 4.07 11.50
CA GLY A 119 -2.60 5.07 11.68
C GLY A 119 -1.22 4.45 11.86
N LYS A 120 -0.99 3.24 11.36
CA LYS A 120 0.24 2.47 11.44
C LYS A 120 0.58 1.84 10.10
N ILE A 121 1.87 1.65 9.86
CA ILE A 121 2.43 0.78 8.84
C ILE A 121 2.89 -0.48 9.55
N TYR A 122 2.34 -1.64 9.24
CA TYR A 122 2.87 -2.93 9.66
C TYR A 122 3.73 -3.48 8.53
N TYR A 123 5.02 -3.69 8.79
CA TYR A 123 5.95 -4.20 7.81
C TYR A 123 6.45 -5.59 8.17
N GLN A 124 6.74 -6.39 7.15
CA GLN A 124 7.46 -7.64 7.26
C GLN A 124 8.51 -7.71 6.15
N ILE A 125 9.78 -7.88 6.54
CA ILE A 125 10.92 -8.05 5.64
C ILE A 125 11.39 -9.49 5.78
N LYS A 126 11.35 -10.24 4.69
CA LYS A 126 11.89 -11.59 4.60
C LYS A 126 13.14 -11.55 3.75
N TYR A 127 14.22 -12.12 4.26
CA TYR A 127 15.46 -12.32 3.51
C TYR A 127 15.75 -13.82 3.43
N ALA A 128 16.03 -14.31 2.23
CA ALA A 128 16.24 -15.73 1.92
C ALA A 128 17.54 -15.96 1.13
N GLY A 129 18.62 -15.27 1.52
CA GLY A 129 19.94 -15.40 0.89
C GLY A 129 20.80 -16.46 1.58
N ALA A 130 22.09 -16.15 1.77
CA ALA A 130 23.04 -17.03 2.46
C ALA A 130 22.54 -17.38 3.88
N CYS A 131 21.98 -16.40 4.57
CA CYS A 131 21.24 -16.57 5.81
C CYS A 131 19.76 -16.25 5.59
N SER A 132 18.87 -16.95 6.30
CA SER A 132 17.43 -16.74 6.17
C SER A 132 16.85 -16.18 7.47
N PHE A 133 16.15 -15.05 7.38
CA PHE A 133 15.47 -14.48 8.53
C PHE A 133 14.25 -13.65 8.14
N VAL A 134 13.46 -13.31 9.16
CA VAL A 134 12.28 -12.46 9.05
C VAL A 134 12.36 -11.37 10.10
N LEU A 135 12.25 -10.13 9.67
CA LEU A 135 12.05 -8.95 10.52
C LEU A 135 10.60 -8.47 10.36
N ALA A 136 9.93 -8.17 11.46
CA ALA A 136 8.58 -7.62 11.42
C ALA A 136 8.42 -6.52 12.47
N GLY A 137 7.70 -5.47 12.12
CA GLY A 137 7.54 -4.31 12.99
C GLY A 137 6.34 -3.44 12.60
N ASN A 138 6.17 -2.35 13.34
CA ASN A 138 5.18 -1.34 13.00
C ASN A 138 5.68 0.07 13.31
N ILE A 139 5.28 1.03 12.48
CA ILE A 139 5.60 2.45 12.61
C ILE A 139 4.29 3.24 12.60
N LYS A 140 4.17 4.30 13.41
CA LYS A 140 3.00 5.17 13.34
C LYS A 140 3.10 6.10 12.14
N ILE A 141 1.99 6.35 11.45
CA ILE A 141 1.97 7.25 10.28
C ILE A 141 2.45 8.68 10.65
N GLU A 142 2.06 9.17 11.83
CA GLU A 142 2.50 10.47 12.38
C GLU A 142 4.03 10.58 12.54
N GLU A 143 4.73 9.44 12.68
CA GLU A 143 6.20 9.43 12.77
C GLU A 143 6.85 9.57 11.39
N LEU A 144 6.18 9.09 10.33
CA LEU A 144 6.66 9.25 8.95
C LEU A 144 6.51 10.70 8.48
N GLU A 145 5.44 11.38 8.89
CA GLU A 145 5.24 12.81 8.60
C GLU A 145 6.32 13.70 9.22
N LYS A 146 6.90 13.26 10.34
CA LYS A 146 8.00 13.97 11.02
C LYS A 146 9.37 13.71 10.37
N GLY A 147 9.52 12.63 9.61
CA GLY A 147 10.79 12.26 9.01
C GLY A 147 10.78 10.80 8.53
N ILE A 148 10.28 10.60 7.31
CA ILE A 148 10.24 9.27 6.68
C ILE A 148 11.64 8.66 6.55
N ASP A 149 12.65 9.46 6.20
CA ASP A 149 14.02 8.97 5.97
C ASP A 149 14.64 8.41 7.25
N ASN A 150 14.49 9.11 8.39
CA ASN A 150 14.94 8.61 9.69
C ASN A 150 14.29 7.27 10.05
N LYS A 151 13.01 7.09 9.71
CA LYS A 151 12.30 5.82 9.96
C LYS A 151 12.70 4.71 9.02
N ILE A 152 13.12 5.03 7.80
CA ILE A 152 13.72 4.07 6.89
C ILE A 152 15.08 3.62 7.44
N GLU A 153 15.93 4.57 7.86
CA GLU A 153 17.24 4.27 8.48
C GLU A 153 17.09 3.34 9.69
N GLU A 154 16.17 3.65 10.63
CA GLU A 154 15.92 2.78 11.80
C GLU A 154 15.54 1.34 11.40
N VAL A 155 14.77 1.15 10.34
CA VAL A 155 14.38 -0.19 9.87
C VAL A 155 15.53 -0.89 9.14
N VAL A 156 16.34 -0.15 8.40
CA VAL A 156 17.52 -0.68 7.71
C VAL A 156 18.57 -1.11 8.72
N ASP A 157 18.84 -0.32 9.76
CA ASP A 157 19.78 -0.67 10.83
C ASP A 157 19.35 -1.97 11.50
N LEU A 158 18.07 -2.11 11.85
CA LEU A 158 17.52 -3.35 12.42
C LEU A 158 17.68 -4.56 11.47
N PHE A 159 17.56 -4.33 10.15
CA PHE A 159 17.78 -5.36 9.16
C PHE A 159 19.26 -5.79 9.09
N LEU A 160 20.19 -4.82 9.09
CA LEU A 160 21.64 -5.06 8.99
C LEU A 160 22.20 -5.71 10.26
N ASP A 161 21.73 -5.29 11.43
CA ASP A 161 22.05 -5.94 12.71
C ASP A 161 21.65 -7.42 12.64
N ARG A 162 20.42 -7.69 12.18
CA ARG A 162 19.92 -9.05 12.07
C ARG A 162 20.65 -9.86 11.00
N PHE A 163 21.06 -9.22 9.91
CA PHE A 163 21.85 -9.87 8.87
C PHE A 163 23.21 -10.32 9.43
N SER A 164 23.93 -9.41 10.10
CA SER A 164 25.25 -9.67 10.69
C SER A 164 25.23 -10.78 11.75
N GLU A 165 24.23 -10.79 12.65
CA GLU A 165 24.06 -11.84 13.66
C GLU A 165 23.89 -13.26 13.08
N ASN A 166 23.36 -13.36 11.85
CA ASN A 166 23.13 -14.65 11.20
C ASN A 166 24.28 -15.04 10.27
N ASP A 167 25.05 -14.09 9.75
CA ASP A 167 26.25 -14.35 8.92
C ASP A 167 27.41 -14.95 9.76
N GLU A 168 27.46 -14.66 11.07
CA GLU A 168 28.46 -15.21 11.99
C GLU A 168 28.18 -16.67 12.46
N LYS A 169 27.11 -17.32 11.98
CA LYS A 169 26.70 -18.68 12.38
C LYS A 169 26.88 -19.72 11.28
#